data_AF-A0A482V1G9-F1
#
_entry.id   AF-A0A482V1G9-F1
#
_cell.length_a   1.000
_cell.length_b   1.000
_cell.length_c   1.000
_cell.angle_alpha   90.00
_cell.angle_beta   90.00
_cell.angle_gamma   90.00
#
_symmetry.space_group_name_H-M   'P 1'
#
loop_
_entity.id
_entity.type
_entity.pdbx_description
1 polymer ?
#
loop_
_entity_poly.entity_id
_entity_poly.type
_entity_poly.pdbx_seq_one_letter_code
_entity_poly.pdbx_strand_id
1 'polypeptide(L)'
;MPRRRRPQVVRQLTPFERGRIVGLREGGCSYRQIARMVNRSVSTIVQCWDVWSVENRDRRAQGSGRPRRTTNRQDRHLRLLAFRDHHMSTNSVAAAWYNVVDRVVSVPTIYRRVRSWGLHSYRPHRVRRLRGERHNLAFSVARTAAVMVWGAICCESKSLVFIQGTMTAQQYIQEVLELVVAPYLQDIPNAL
;
A
#
# COMPACT_ATOMS: atom_id res chain seq x y z
N MET A 1 43.03 -33.09 -5.93
CA MET A 1 41.65 -32.58 -6.11
C MET A 1 40.80 -33.01 -4.92
N PRO A 2 40.31 -32.10 -4.05
CA PRO A 2 39.44 -32.49 -2.95
C PRO A 2 38.08 -32.97 -3.49
N ARG A 3 37.67 -34.18 -3.08
CA ARG A 3 36.38 -34.76 -3.47
C ARG A 3 35.25 -33.89 -2.90
N ARG A 4 34.52 -33.16 -3.75
CA ARG A 4 33.29 -32.47 -3.35
C ARG A 4 32.28 -33.53 -2.87
N ARG A 5 31.94 -33.51 -1.58
CA ARG A 5 30.86 -34.36 -1.04
C ARG A 5 29.58 -34.05 -1.81
N ARG A 6 28.93 -35.07 -2.36
CA ARG A 6 27.59 -34.91 -2.96
C ARG A 6 26.64 -34.40 -1.86
N PRO A 7 25.87 -33.32 -2.09
CA PRO A 7 24.89 -32.87 -1.12
C PRO A 7 23.87 -33.99 -0.89
N GLN A 8 23.80 -34.51 0.33
CA GLN A 8 22.73 -35.41 0.71
C GLN A 8 21.45 -34.58 0.86
N VAL A 9 20.39 -35.00 0.17
CA VAL A 9 19.06 -34.44 0.38
C VAL A 9 18.55 -34.93 1.73
N VAL A 10 18.86 -34.19 2.79
CA VAL A 10 18.32 -34.45 4.12
C VAL A 10 16.84 -34.09 4.14
N ARG A 11 15.98 -35.10 4.33
CA ARG A 11 14.54 -34.90 4.51
C ARG A 11 14.31 -34.23 5.87
N GLN A 12 13.48 -33.20 5.89
CA GLN A 12 13.12 -32.50 7.12
C GLN A 12 12.21 -33.37 7.99
N LEU A 13 12.36 -33.23 9.30
CA LEU A 13 11.51 -33.90 10.28
C LEU A 13 10.08 -33.36 10.20
N THR A 14 9.10 -34.25 10.03
CA THR A 14 7.68 -33.84 9.96
C THR A 14 7.16 -33.47 11.36
N PRO A 15 6.07 -32.68 11.47
CA PRO A 15 5.45 -32.40 12.77
C PRO A 15 5.05 -33.67 13.53
N PHE A 16 4.56 -34.69 12.81
CA PHE A 16 4.23 -35.99 13.39
C PHE A 16 5.47 -36.73 13.93
N GLU A 17 6.56 -36.76 13.17
CA GLU A 17 7.84 -37.35 13.63
C GLU A 17 8.36 -36.63 14.87
N ARG A 18 8.23 -35.29 14.94
CA ARG A 18 8.60 -34.49 16.12
C ARG A 18 7.75 -34.86 17.34
N GLY A 19 6.43 -34.91 17.19
CA GLY A 19 5.52 -35.32 18.27
C GLY A 19 5.81 -36.74 18.77
N ARG A 20 6.08 -37.67 17.85
CA ARG A 20 6.47 -39.05 18.19
C ARG A 20 7.78 -39.11 18.98
N ILE A 21 8.76 -38.27 18.63
CA ILE A 21 10.03 -38.17 19.37
C ILE A 21 9.80 -37.67 20.79
N VAL A 22 9.01 -36.60 20.94
CA VAL A 22 8.67 -36.04 22.26
C VAL A 22 7.95 -37.07 23.10
N GLY A 23 6.87 -37.67 22.60
CA GLY A 23 6.08 -38.66 23.36
C GLY A 23 6.86 -39.92 23.73
N LEU A 24 7.71 -40.45 22.83
CA LEU A 24 8.57 -41.59 23.18
C LEU A 24 9.61 -41.23 24.24
N ARG A 25 10.09 -39.99 24.23
CA ARG A 25 11.09 -39.52 25.18
C ARG A 25 10.48 -39.25 26.56
N GLU A 26 9.27 -38.68 26.62
CA GLU A 26 8.47 -38.59 27.84
C GLU A 26 8.12 -39.97 28.41
N GLY A 27 7.86 -40.95 27.53
CA GLY A 27 7.66 -42.36 27.90
C GLY A 27 8.93 -43.12 28.32
N GLY A 28 10.05 -42.41 28.57
CA GLY A 28 11.28 -42.99 29.13
C GLY A 28 12.20 -43.70 28.13
N CYS A 29 11.93 -43.65 26.82
CA CYS A 29 12.80 -44.30 25.84
C CYS A 29 14.17 -43.59 25.72
N SER A 30 15.23 -44.37 25.49
CA SER A 30 16.57 -43.82 25.22
C SER A 30 16.66 -43.19 23.82
N TYR A 31 17.52 -42.18 23.63
CA TYR A 31 17.71 -41.55 22.32
C TYR A 31 18.07 -42.54 21.20
N ARG A 32 18.84 -43.60 21.52
CA ARG A 32 19.20 -44.66 20.55
C ARG A 32 18.02 -45.54 20.17
N GLN A 33 17.09 -45.82 21.09
CA GLN A 33 15.86 -46.55 20.77
C GLN A 33 14.95 -45.70 19.88
N ILE A 34 14.76 -44.43 20.24
CA ILE A 34 13.94 -43.49 19.47
C ILE A 34 14.49 -43.32 18.05
N ALA A 35 15.82 -43.16 17.90
CA ALA A 35 16.47 -43.07 16.59
C ALA A 35 16.19 -44.28 15.68
N ARG A 36 16.22 -45.49 16.25
CA ARG A 36 15.86 -46.73 15.53
C ARG A 36 14.38 -46.79 15.16
N MET A 37 13.49 -46.38 16.07
CA MET A 37 12.04 -46.40 15.85
C MET A 37 11.57 -45.36 14.82
N VAL A 38 12.17 -44.17 14.82
CA VAL A 38 11.81 -43.05 13.93
C VAL A 38 12.65 -43.07 12.64
N ASN A 39 13.66 -43.94 12.55
CA ASN A 39 14.60 -44.05 11.42
C ASN A 39 15.27 -42.70 11.07
N ARG A 40 15.89 -42.09 12.09
CA ARG A 40 16.61 -40.81 12.01
C ARG A 40 17.91 -40.90 12.81
N SER A 41 18.86 -40.00 12.53
CA SER A 41 20.12 -39.97 13.29
C SER A 41 19.87 -39.59 14.75
N VAL A 42 20.66 -40.15 15.67
CA VAL A 42 20.62 -39.80 17.10
C VAL A 42 20.79 -38.29 17.30
N SER A 43 21.64 -37.63 16.52
CA SER A 43 21.83 -36.18 16.56
C SER A 43 20.54 -35.39 16.27
N THR A 44 19.72 -35.88 15.34
CA THR A 44 18.44 -35.24 15.01
C THR A 44 17.45 -35.37 16.17
N ILE A 45 17.45 -36.52 16.85
CA ILE A 45 16.57 -36.77 18.02
C ILE A 45 16.97 -35.85 19.18
N VAL A 46 18.26 -35.78 19.50
CA VAL A 46 18.80 -34.90 20.56
C VAL A 46 18.44 -33.46 20.28
N GLN A 47 18.75 -32.96 19.08
CA GLN A 47 18.43 -31.59 18.68
C GLN A 47 16.92 -31.28 18.76
N CYS A 48 16.06 -32.24 18.36
CA CYS A 48 14.62 -32.07 18.46
C CYS A 48 14.15 -31.98 19.90
N TRP A 49 14.70 -32.82 20.79
CA TRP A 49 14.38 -32.84 22.20
C TRP A 49 14.84 -31.57 22.91
N ASP A 50 16.07 -31.11 22.66
CA ASP A 50 16.61 -29.90 23.31
C ASP A 50 15.79 -28.65 22.95
N VAL A 51 15.42 -28.50 21.67
CA VAL A 51 14.55 -27.42 21.20
C VAL A 51 13.17 -27.47 21.88
N TRP A 52 12.60 -28.67 22.02
CA TRP A 52 11.32 -28.85 22.68
C TRP A 52 11.40 -28.60 24.19
N SER A 53 12.44 -29.09 24.87
CA SER A 53 12.61 -28.94 26.31
C SER A 53 12.82 -27.49 26.74
N VAL A 54 13.42 -26.65 25.89
CA VAL A 54 13.68 -25.24 26.21
C VAL A 54 12.52 -24.34 25.81
N GLU A 55 11.95 -24.54 24.62
CA GLU A 55 11.01 -23.58 24.03
C GLU A 55 9.60 -24.14 23.83
N ASN A 56 9.36 -25.42 24.17
CA ASN A 56 8.13 -26.17 23.93
C ASN A 56 7.62 -26.07 22.48
N ARG A 57 8.55 -26.04 21.51
CA ARG A 57 8.25 -25.92 20.08
C ARG A 57 8.12 -27.29 19.42
N ASP A 58 6.93 -27.57 18.92
CA ASP A 58 6.60 -28.75 18.10
C ASP A 58 6.90 -28.54 16.60
N ARG A 59 7.03 -27.27 16.18
CA ARG A 59 7.26 -26.87 14.79
C ARG A 59 8.61 -26.19 14.59
N ARG A 60 9.13 -26.32 13.38
CA ARG A 60 10.32 -25.59 12.95
C ARG A 60 10.00 -24.09 12.87
N ALA A 61 10.92 -23.26 13.36
CA ALA A 61 10.88 -21.83 13.11
C ALA A 61 10.87 -21.53 11.60
N GLN A 62 10.00 -20.62 11.18
CA GLN A 62 10.04 -20.13 9.81
C GLN A 62 11.36 -19.39 9.60
N GLY A 63 12.12 -19.80 8.58
CA GLY A 63 13.37 -19.12 8.25
C GLY A 63 13.09 -17.68 7.80
N SER A 64 14.03 -16.78 8.06
CA SER A 64 13.98 -15.36 7.64
C SER A 64 13.90 -15.16 6.12
N GLY A 65 14.13 -16.23 5.34
CA GLY A 65 14.18 -16.18 3.89
C GLY A 65 15.45 -15.51 3.37
N ARG A 66 15.49 -15.30 2.05
CA ARG A 66 16.60 -14.60 1.40
C ARG A 66 16.54 -13.10 1.74
N PRO A 67 17.67 -12.47 2.10
CA PRO A 67 17.73 -11.02 2.28
C PRO A 67 17.20 -10.26 1.06
N ARG A 68 16.56 -9.12 1.31
CA ARG A 68 16.05 -8.24 0.25
C ARG A 68 17.21 -7.57 -0.48
N ARG A 69 17.00 -7.26 -1.76
CA ARG A 69 17.94 -6.45 -2.56
C ARG A 69 17.90 -4.96 -2.17
N THR A 70 16.76 -4.47 -1.71
CA THR A 70 16.60 -3.09 -1.24
C THR A 70 16.81 -3.01 0.27
N THR A 71 17.37 -1.89 0.73
CA THR A 71 17.49 -1.56 2.16
C THR A 71 16.26 -0.78 2.65
N ASN A 72 16.04 -0.74 3.97
CA ASN A 72 14.93 0.01 4.56
C ASN A 72 14.98 1.52 4.22
N ARG A 73 16.18 2.11 4.13
CA ARG A 73 16.36 3.52 3.74
C ARG A 73 15.95 3.77 2.29
N GLN A 74 16.35 2.87 1.38
CA GLN A 74 15.98 2.94 -0.03
C GLN A 74 14.47 2.76 -0.21
N ASP A 75 13.87 1.84 0.53
CA ASP A 75 12.42 1.61 0.52
C ASP A 75 11.65 2.85 1.02
N ARG A 76 12.16 3.56 2.04
CA ARG A 76 11.57 4.81 2.52
C ARG A 76 11.61 5.89 1.43
N HIS A 77 12.73 6.04 0.73
CA HIS A 77 12.84 6.99 -0.37
C HIS A 77 11.92 6.63 -1.54
N LEU A 78 11.91 5.36 -1.96
CA LEU A 78 11.03 4.86 -3.00
C LEU A 78 9.54 5.06 -2.64
N ARG A 79 9.19 4.90 -1.37
CA ARG A 79 7.84 5.17 -0.87
C ARG A 79 7.47 6.64 -1.02
N LEU A 80 8.35 7.55 -0.65
CA LEU A 80 8.11 8.99 -0.83
C LEU A 80 7.91 9.36 -2.30
N LEU A 81 8.73 8.82 -3.21
CA LEU A 81 8.57 9.06 -4.66
C LEU A 81 7.22 8.55 -5.17
N ALA A 82 6.83 7.33 -4.81
CA ALA A 82 5.60 6.72 -5.29
C ALA A 82 4.32 7.39 -4.75
N PHE A 83 4.36 7.91 -3.51
CA PHE A 83 3.22 8.59 -2.91
C PHE A 83 3.13 10.08 -3.25
N ARG A 84 4.24 10.71 -3.69
CA ARG A 84 4.26 12.12 -4.09
C ARG A 84 3.43 12.38 -5.34
N ASP A 85 3.46 11.45 -6.30
CA ASP A 85 2.63 11.51 -7.51
C ASP A 85 2.07 10.12 -7.83
N HIS A 86 0.77 9.97 -7.57
CA HIS A 86 0.07 8.70 -7.75
C HIS A 86 -0.20 8.35 -9.22
N HIS A 87 0.01 9.28 -10.16
CA HIS A 87 -0.13 9.05 -11.60
C HIS A 87 1.18 8.58 -12.25
N MET A 88 2.31 8.67 -11.55
CA MET A 88 3.60 8.23 -12.10
C MET A 88 3.60 6.72 -12.37
N SER A 89 4.03 6.36 -13.59
CA SER A 89 4.27 4.97 -13.95
C SER A 89 5.43 4.38 -13.13
N THR A 90 5.45 3.05 -12.95
CA THR A 90 6.55 2.40 -12.24
C THR A 90 7.91 2.62 -12.92
N ASN A 91 7.94 2.75 -14.25
CA ASN A 91 9.17 3.09 -14.98
C ASN A 91 9.65 4.49 -14.63
N SER A 92 8.74 5.46 -14.54
CA SER A 92 9.05 6.84 -14.16
C SER A 92 9.53 6.92 -12.71
N VAL A 93 8.88 6.20 -11.79
CA VAL A 93 9.31 6.09 -10.39
C VAL A 93 10.70 5.45 -10.30
N ALA A 94 10.95 4.40 -11.09
CA ALA A 94 12.25 3.74 -11.13
C ALA A 94 13.35 4.68 -11.66
N ALA A 95 13.08 5.44 -12.73
CA ALA A 95 14.02 6.42 -13.27
C ALA A 95 14.38 7.50 -12.24
N ALA A 96 13.38 8.06 -11.56
CA ALA A 96 13.59 9.03 -10.49
C ALA A 96 14.40 8.45 -9.31
N TRP A 97 14.15 7.18 -8.98
CA TRP A 97 14.89 6.47 -7.93
C TRP A 97 16.35 6.18 -8.31
N TYR A 98 16.60 5.77 -9.57
CA TYR A 98 17.96 5.49 -10.05
C TYR A 98 18.86 6.72 -10.02
N ASN A 99 18.32 7.93 -10.26
CA ASN A 99 19.08 9.18 -10.21
C ASN A 99 19.68 9.47 -8.82
N VAL A 100 19.15 8.85 -7.76
CA VAL A 100 19.59 9.10 -6.37
C VAL A 100 20.36 7.91 -5.78
N VAL A 101 20.00 6.69 -6.16
CA VAL A 101 20.48 5.45 -5.49
C VAL A 101 21.36 4.58 -6.40
N ASP A 102 21.55 4.99 -7.65
CA ASP A 102 22.13 4.20 -8.73
C ASP A 102 21.33 2.92 -9.06
N ARG A 103 21.55 2.40 -10.26
CA ARG A 103 20.79 1.26 -10.79
C ARG A 103 21.34 -0.08 -10.28
N VAL A 104 20.95 -0.46 -9.06
CA VAL A 104 21.31 -1.77 -8.46
C VAL A 104 20.15 -2.79 -8.56
N VAL A 105 18.92 -2.32 -8.82
CA VAL A 105 17.70 -3.12 -8.71
C VAL A 105 16.89 -3.05 -10.00
N SER A 106 16.19 -4.13 -10.34
CA SER A 106 15.34 -4.20 -11.54
C SER A 106 13.97 -3.54 -11.34
N VAL A 107 13.38 -3.02 -12.42
CA VAL A 107 12.03 -2.42 -12.39
C VAL A 107 10.95 -3.37 -11.83
N PRO A 108 10.92 -4.68 -12.16
CA PRO A 108 9.94 -5.59 -11.55
C PRO A 108 10.08 -5.69 -10.02
N THR A 109 11.29 -5.55 -9.48
CA THR A 109 11.50 -5.51 -8.03
C THR A 109 10.87 -4.24 -7.46
N ILE A 110 11.12 -3.09 -8.07
CA ILE A 110 10.51 -1.80 -7.69
C ILE A 110 8.98 -1.90 -7.76
N TYR A 111 8.43 -2.47 -8.83
CA TYR A 111 6.98 -2.73 -8.97
C TYR A 111 6.43 -3.54 -7.78
N ARG A 112 7.08 -4.67 -7.44
CA ARG A 112 6.66 -5.50 -6.30
C ARG A 112 6.74 -4.72 -4.97
N ARG A 113 7.74 -3.84 -4.80
CA ARG A 113 7.87 -2.98 -3.60
C ARG A 113 6.73 -1.97 -3.52
N VAL A 114 6.49 -1.21 -4.60
CA VAL A 114 5.39 -0.24 -4.66
C VAL A 114 4.05 -0.92 -4.38
N ARG A 115 3.82 -2.09 -5.01
CA ARG A 115 2.61 -2.89 -4.80
C ARG A 115 2.46 -3.41 -3.37
N SER A 116 3.56 -3.70 -2.67
CA SER A 116 3.51 -4.13 -1.26
C SER A 116 3.00 -3.06 -0.30
N TRP A 117 2.96 -1.79 -0.74
CA TRP A 117 2.37 -0.69 0.02
C TRP A 117 0.90 -0.40 -0.34
N GLY A 118 0.26 -1.27 -1.14
CA GLY A 118 -1.12 -1.11 -1.57
C GLY A 118 -1.30 -0.19 -2.77
N LEU A 119 -0.23 0.30 -3.39
CA LEU A 119 -0.30 1.06 -4.64
C LEU A 119 -0.50 0.10 -5.81
N HIS A 120 -1.72 0.11 -6.35
CA HIS A 120 -2.12 -0.69 -7.48
C HIS A 120 -2.43 0.20 -8.68
N SER A 121 -1.79 -0.09 -9.81
CA SER A 121 -2.22 0.47 -11.09
C SER A 121 -3.41 -0.33 -11.61
N TYR A 122 -4.61 0.25 -11.57
CA TYR A 122 -5.77 -0.31 -12.24
C TYR A 122 -5.87 0.25 -13.66
N ARG A 123 -6.16 -0.62 -14.63
CA ARG A 123 -6.49 -0.17 -15.98
C ARG A 123 -7.99 0.14 -15.97
N PRO A 124 -8.42 1.41 -16.14
CA PRO A 124 -9.85 1.72 -16.19
C PRO A 124 -10.48 0.93 -17.33
N HIS A 125 -11.65 0.34 -17.08
CA HIS A 125 -12.40 -0.35 -18.10
C HIS A 125 -12.75 0.65 -19.21
N ARG A 126 -12.38 0.30 -20.45
CA ARG A 126 -12.73 1.12 -21.62
C ARG A 126 -14.21 0.94 -21.89
N VAL A 127 -15.01 1.92 -21.48
CA VAL A 127 -16.43 1.99 -21.84
C VAL A 127 -16.51 2.42 -23.30
N ARG A 128 -16.97 1.53 -24.18
CA ARG A 128 -17.27 1.87 -25.57
C ARG A 128 -18.50 2.80 -25.56
N ARG A 129 -18.35 4.01 -26.09
CA ARG A 129 -19.44 4.96 -26.28
C ARG A 129 -19.87 4.96 -27.74
N LEU A 130 -21.17 5.07 -28.00
CA LEU A 130 -21.67 5.27 -29.34
C LEU A 130 -21.45 6.73 -29.76
N ARG A 131 -21.37 6.97 -31.07
CA ARG A 131 -21.13 8.32 -31.63
C ARG A 131 -22.31 9.22 -31.24
N GLY A 132 -22.04 10.28 -30.47
CA GLY A 132 -23.06 11.21 -29.97
C GLY A 132 -23.30 11.16 -28.46
N GLU A 133 -22.84 10.11 -27.77
CA GLU A 133 -23.01 9.97 -26.31
C GLU A 133 -21.94 10.78 -25.54
N ARG A 134 -22.29 12.01 -25.13
CA ARG A 134 -21.40 12.87 -24.33
C ARG A 134 -21.32 12.44 -22.86
N HIS A 135 -22.41 11.94 -22.29
CA HIS A 135 -22.49 11.52 -20.88
C HIS A 135 -23.27 10.21 -20.75
N ASN A 136 -22.83 9.34 -19.83
CA ASN A 136 -23.61 8.17 -19.41
C ASN A 136 -24.08 8.42 -17.97
N LEU A 137 -25.38 8.65 -17.80
CA LEU A 137 -26.00 8.95 -16.51
C LEU A 137 -25.79 7.82 -15.49
N ALA A 138 -25.66 6.56 -15.93
CA ALA A 138 -25.42 5.42 -15.04
C ALA A 138 -24.07 5.47 -14.31
N PHE A 139 -23.11 6.25 -14.83
CA PHE A 139 -21.78 6.46 -14.23
C PHE A 139 -21.52 7.92 -13.87
N SER A 140 -22.56 8.77 -13.94
CA SER A 140 -22.48 10.17 -13.57
C SER A 140 -23.07 10.32 -12.17
N VAL A 141 -22.24 10.70 -11.20
CA VAL A 141 -22.76 11.07 -9.88
C VAL A 141 -23.48 12.40 -10.04
N ALA A 142 -24.79 12.43 -9.75
CA ALA A 142 -25.52 13.67 -9.65
C ALA A 142 -24.83 14.55 -8.60
N ARG A 143 -24.31 15.71 -9.02
CA ARG A 143 -23.75 16.67 -8.08
C ARG A 143 -24.92 17.14 -7.21
N THR A 144 -24.92 16.76 -5.94
CA THR A 144 -25.78 17.39 -4.93
C THR A 144 -25.54 18.89 -4.99
N ALA A 145 -26.63 19.66 -4.98
CA ALA A 145 -26.66 21.10 -5.27
C ALA A 145 -25.38 21.81 -4.81
N ALA A 146 -24.60 22.30 -5.78
CA ALA A 146 -23.44 23.12 -5.48
C ALA A 146 -23.96 24.47 -4.97
N VAL A 147 -23.62 24.82 -3.73
CA VAL A 147 -23.87 26.16 -3.18
C VAL A 147 -22.73 27.06 -3.64
N MET A 148 -23.08 28.17 -4.30
CA MET A 148 -22.11 29.21 -4.67
C MET A 148 -22.25 30.36 -3.68
N VAL A 149 -21.13 30.77 -3.08
CA VAL A 149 -21.08 31.86 -2.11
C VAL A 149 -20.35 33.03 -2.75
N TRP A 150 -21.00 34.18 -2.81
CA TRP A 150 -20.43 35.45 -3.26
C TRP A 150 -20.38 36.43 -2.10
N GLY A 151 -19.41 37.34 -2.09
CA GLY A 151 -19.38 38.40 -1.08
C GLY A 151 -18.64 39.64 -1.53
N ALA A 152 -19.14 40.79 -1.10
CA ALA A 152 -18.45 42.07 -1.21
C ALA A 152 -17.74 42.34 0.12
N ILE A 153 -16.44 42.65 0.05
CA ILE A 153 -15.63 42.99 1.22
C ILE A 153 -15.08 44.39 0.99
N CYS A 154 -15.51 45.33 1.83
CA CYS A 154 -14.95 46.67 1.93
C CYS A 154 -14.21 46.82 3.26
N CYS A 155 -13.36 47.84 3.39
CA CYS A 155 -12.49 48.02 4.56
C CYS A 155 -13.25 48.03 5.90
N GLU A 156 -14.51 48.44 5.91
CA GLU A 156 -15.33 48.59 7.13
C GLU A 156 -16.57 47.68 7.17
N SER A 157 -16.82 46.88 6.13
CA SER A 157 -18.07 46.11 6.01
C SER A 157 -17.93 44.87 5.09
N LYS A 158 -18.75 43.83 5.35
CA LYS A 158 -18.78 42.59 4.56
C LYS A 158 -20.22 42.13 4.30
N SER A 159 -20.55 41.77 3.07
CA SER A 159 -21.81 41.10 2.71
C SER A 159 -21.54 39.74 2.07
N LEU A 160 -22.37 38.74 2.38
CA LEU A 160 -22.31 37.39 1.80
C LEU A 160 -23.69 37.02 1.24
N VAL A 161 -23.69 36.54 0.00
CA VAL A 161 -24.89 36.12 -0.75
C VAL A 161 -24.77 34.64 -1.08
N PHE A 162 -25.79 33.88 -0.68
CA PHE A 162 -25.93 32.46 -1.01
C PHE A 162 -26.85 32.29 -2.20
N ILE A 163 -26.34 31.68 -3.27
CA ILE A 163 -27.14 31.34 -4.45
C ILE A 163 -27.21 29.82 -4.56
N GLN A 164 -28.44 29.31 -4.64
CA GLN A 164 -28.68 27.88 -4.85
C GLN A 164 -28.77 27.58 -6.34
N GLY A 165 -27.84 26.78 -6.85
CA GLY A 165 -27.87 26.30 -8.24
C GLY A 165 -26.84 26.98 -9.15
N THR A 166 -27.06 26.87 -10.46
CA THR A 166 -26.15 27.37 -11.50
C THR A 166 -26.44 28.82 -11.83
N MET A 167 -25.45 29.70 -11.71
CA MET A 167 -25.57 31.13 -11.96
C MET A 167 -25.22 31.47 -13.41
N THR A 168 -26.12 32.14 -14.12
CA THR A 168 -25.84 32.72 -15.45
C THR A 168 -25.27 34.13 -15.32
N ALA A 169 -24.55 34.62 -16.34
CA ALA A 169 -23.96 35.96 -16.32
C ALA A 169 -25.03 37.07 -16.15
N GLN A 170 -26.22 36.86 -16.71
CA GLN A 170 -27.33 37.82 -16.63
C GLN A 170 -27.95 37.84 -15.23
N GLN A 171 -28.14 36.67 -14.61
CA GLN A 171 -28.57 36.57 -13.21
C GLN A 171 -27.54 37.14 -12.25
N TYR A 172 -26.25 37.01 -12.54
CA TYR A 172 -25.20 37.64 -11.73
C TYR A 172 -25.31 39.16 -11.72
N ILE A 173 -25.63 39.78 -12.86
CA ILE A 173 -25.82 41.23 -12.93
C ILE A 173 -27.03 41.65 -12.09
N GLN A 174 -28.18 41.00 -12.28
CA GLN A 174 -29.42 41.41 -11.62
C GLN A 174 -29.45 41.05 -10.13
N GLU A 175 -29.09 39.82 -9.78
CA GLU A 175 -29.28 39.28 -8.43
C GLU A 175 -28.11 39.58 -7.49
N VAL A 176 -26.90 39.82 -8.03
CA VAL A 176 -25.70 40.11 -7.22
C VAL A 176 -25.26 41.56 -7.39
N LEU A 177 -24.94 42.00 -8.61
CA LEU A 177 -24.37 43.33 -8.81
C LEU A 177 -25.37 44.45 -8.54
N GLU A 178 -26.55 44.41 -9.16
CA GLU A 178 -27.57 45.47 -9.03
C GLU A 178 -28.27 45.41 -7.67
N LEU A 179 -28.64 44.21 -7.21
CA LEU A 179 -29.47 44.08 -6.01
C LEU A 179 -28.69 44.13 -4.70
N VAL A 180 -27.42 43.69 -4.69
CA VAL A 180 -26.61 43.61 -3.46
C VAL A 180 -25.43 44.57 -3.47
N VAL A 181 -24.65 44.62 -4.57
CA VAL A 181 -23.42 45.43 -4.61
C VAL A 181 -23.73 46.91 -4.82
N ALA A 182 -24.64 47.26 -5.73
CA ALA A 182 -24.95 48.66 -6.06
C ALA A 182 -25.52 49.47 -4.87
N PRO A 183 -26.56 49.01 -4.14
CA PRO A 183 -27.04 49.74 -2.95
C PRO A 183 -25.99 49.77 -1.84
N TYR A 184 -25.24 48.68 -1.65
CA TYR A 184 -24.18 48.63 -0.66
C TYR A 184 -23.05 49.63 -0.93
N LEU A 185 -22.72 49.90 -2.21
CA LEU A 185 -21.78 50.94 -2.58
C LEU A 185 -22.33 52.35 -2.34
N GLN A 186 -23.65 52.55 -2.47
CA GLN A 186 -24.31 53.84 -2.21
C GLN A 186 -24.37 54.20 -0.73
N ASP A 187 -24.44 53.19 0.14
CA ASP A 187 -24.47 53.37 1.60
C ASP A 187 -23.10 53.65 2.24
N ILE A 188 -22.01 53.59 1.46
CA ILE A 188 -20.66 53.90 1.94
C ILE A 188 -20.41 55.41 1.83
N PRO A 189 -20.23 56.15 2.94
CA PRO A 189 -19.91 57.57 2.88
C PRO A 189 -18.57 57.77 2.17
N ASN A 190 -18.58 58.54 1.07
CA ASN A 190 -17.47 58.80 0.14
C ASN A 190 -17.12 57.71 -0.89
N ALA A 191 -18.11 57.02 -1.45
CA ALA A 191 -17.92 56.16 -2.62
C ALA A 191 -18.07 56.90 -3.97
N LEU A 192 -17.36 58.03 -4.14
CA LEU A 192 -16.95 58.61 -5.44
C LEU A 192 -15.67 59.43 -5.25
#